data_AF-C1JJS7-F1
#
_entry.id   AF-C1JJS7-F1
#
_cell.length_a   1.000
_cell.length_b   1.000
_cell.length_c   1.000
_cell.angle_alpha   90.00
_cell.angle_beta   90.00
_cell.angle_gamma   90.00
#
_symmetry.space_group_name_H-M   'P 1'
#
loop_
_entity.id
_entity.type
_entity.pdbx_description
1 polymer ?
#
loop_
_entity_poly.entity_id
_entity_poly.type
_entity_poly.pdbx_seq_one_letter_code
_entity_poly.pdbx_strand_id
1 'polypeptide(L)'
;TFESYDLNSYNRNQNGSIVGGTAVGAYIRYSLDSDPATSTVLAELVSTKDGEVLESHKLEAGNSVTFSYPKTINAKNSNITLTYDTSTATADIPGSLKFYDDRDAVYSTVVVPAYQVNTTRYVTEDGTVLATYSLQTIAGQTVTSSKVRTFTGYDYVKTTQNAIQGAYPKGTLMLAGVGADKNGNKYYKAIREVVEDNQSVMTLYLLDPTYTGTVDWTGTDTTGFIPLLKTSPTV
;
A
#
# COMPACT_ATOMS: atom_id res chain seq x y z
N THR A 1 -11.36 2.52 -5.16
CA THR A 1 -10.17 3.23 -4.62
C THR A 1 -9.88 2.75 -3.24
N PHE A 2 -8.63 2.42 -2.94
CA PHE A 2 -8.20 1.98 -1.62
C PHE A 2 -7.21 2.96 -0.94
N GLU A 3 -6.42 3.70 -1.72
CA GLU A 3 -5.44 4.67 -1.21
C GLU A 3 -5.20 5.77 -2.27
N SER A 4 -4.53 6.86 -1.88
CA SER A 4 -3.99 7.89 -2.77
C SER A 4 -2.61 8.38 -2.31
N TYR A 5 -1.88 9.02 -3.22
CA TYR A 5 -0.59 9.66 -2.97
C TYR A 5 -0.62 11.11 -3.46
N ASP A 6 -0.36 12.05 -2.56
CA ASP A 6 -0.57 13.49 -2.72
C ASP A 6 0.54 14.25 -3.50
N LEU A 7 1.52 13.53 -4.07
CA LEU A 7 2.71 14.07 -4.75
C LEU A 7 3.55 15.08 -3.94
N ASN A 8 3.36 15.23 -2.61
CA ASN A 8 4.08 16.24 -1.83
C ASN A 8 5.60 16.03 -1.86
N SER A 9 6.08 14.81 -1.62
CA SER A 9 7.52 14.50 -1.67
C SER A 9 8.08 14.66 -3.08
N TYR A 10 7.34 14.21 -4.09
CA TYR A 10 7.69 14.39 -5.49
C TYR A 10 7.87 15.88 -5.84
N ASN A 11 6.89 16.72 -5.51
CA ASN A 11 6.90 18.15 -5.84
C ASN A 11 8.04 18.92 -5.16
N ARG A 12 8.44 18.53 -3.93
CA ARG A 12 9.62 19.10 -3.27
C ARG A 12 10.91 18.84 -4.05
N ASN A 13 11.03 17.65 -4.65
CA ASN A 13 12.20 17.30 -5.47
C ASN A 13 12.22 18.06 -6.81
N GLN A 14 11.05 18.28 -7.42
CA GLN A 14 10.94 19.00 -8.69
C GLN A 14 11.35 20.47 -8.56
N ASN A 15 10.86 21.16 -7.52
CA ASN A 15 11.12 22.59 -7.30
C ASN A 15 12.54 22.89 -6.75
N GLY A 16 13.36 21.86 -6.55
CA GLY A 16 14.74 21.99 -6.06
C GLY A 16 15.73 22.33 -7.18
N SER A 17 16.91 22.81 -6.80
CA SER A 17 18.01 23.14 -7.74
C SER A 17 18.57 21.94 -8.52
N ILE A 18 18.28 20.72 -8.08
CA ILE A 18 18.76 19.48 -8.70
C ILE A 18 17.96 19.15 -9.97
N VAL A 19 16.63 19.21 -9.91
CA VAL A 19 15.77 18.90 -11.06
C VAL A 19 15.41 20.18 -11.83
N GLY A 20 15.14 21.28 -11.13
CA GLY A 20 14.75 22.55 -11.75
C GLY A 20 13.44 22.46 -12.53
N GLY A 21 12.53 21.60 -12.07
CA GLY A 21 11.20 21.37 -12.61
C GLY A 21 10.14 22.30 -12.01
N THR A 22 8.88 21.93 -12.19
CA THR A 22 7.69 22.64 -11.68
C THR A 22 6.79 21.66 -10.94
N ALA A 23 6.25 22.09 -9.80
CA ALA A 23 5.27 21.30 -9.06
C ALA A 23 4.05 20.94 -9.93
N VAL A 24 3.57 19.71 -9.79
CA VAL A 24 2.40 19.18 -10.48
C VAL A 24 1.21 19.22 -9.53
N GLY A 25 0.15 19.92 -9.92
CA GLY A 25 -1.11 20.02 -9.17
C GLY A 25 -2.00 18.80 -9.34
N ALA A 26 -1.51 17.65 -8.89
CA ALA A 26 -2.20 16.36 -9.03
C ALA A 26 -1.91 15.44 -7.84
N TYR A 27 -2.67 14.37 -7.73
CA TYR A 27 -2.42 13.23 -6.83
C TYR A 27 -2.61 11.95 -7.63
N ILE A 28 -2.03 10.83 -7.18
CA ILE A 28 -2.28 9.53 -7.77
C ILE A 28 -3.27 8.78 -6.88
N ARG A 29 -4.33 8.19 -7.45
CA ARG A 29 -5.25 7.30 -6.72
C ARG A 29 -5.12 5.87 -7.24
N TYR A 30 -5.35 4.91 -6.35
CA TYR A 30 -5.23 3.49 -6.64
C TYR A 30 -6.54 2.78 -6.37
N SER A 31 -6.95 1.96 -7.32
CA SER A 31 -8.11 1.08 -7.19
C SER A 31 -7.73 -0.33 -7.57
N LEU A 32 -8.26 -1.29 -6.84
CA LEU A 32 -8.30 -2.68 -7.29
C LEU A 32 -9.35 -2.82 -8.39
N ASP A 33 -9.12 -3.75 -9.33
CA ASP A 33 -10.12 -4.11 -10.34
C ASP A 33 -11.41 -4.63 -9.69
N SER A 34 -12.52 -4.57 -10.40
CA SER A 34 -13.76 -5.18 -9.94
C SER A 34 -13.70 -6.71 -9.89
N ASP A 35 -12.81 -7.33 -10.67
CA ASP A 35 -12.60 -8.78 -10.69
C ASP A 35 -11.67 -9.24 -9.56
N PRO A 36 -12.20 -9.89 -8.50
CA PRO A 36 -11.42 -10.35 -7.36
C PRO A 36 -10.53 -11.56 -7.67
N ALA A 37 -10.60 -12.14 -8.87
CA ALA A 37 -9.67 -13.18 -9.32
C ALA A 37 -8.30 -12.62 -9.72
N THR A 38 -8.18 -11.29 -9.84
CA THR A 38 -6.93 -10.60 -10.10
C THR A 38 -6.47 -9.84 -8.87
N SER A 39 -5.29 -9.21 -8.93
CA SER A 39 -4.88 -8.16 -8.00
C SER A 39 -4.49 -6.88 -8.76
N THR A 40 -4.99 -6.75 -9.98
CA THR A 40 -4.63 -5.67 -10.90
C THR A 40 -5.03 -4.32 -10.30
N VAL A 41 -4.08 -3.38 -10.35
CA VAL A 41 -4.27 -2.03 -9.85
C VAL A 41 -4.54 -1.09 -11.02
N LEU A 42 -5.62 -0.33 -10.94
CA LEU A 42 -5.80 0.88 -11.73
C LEU A 42 -5.16 2.05 -10.96
N ALA A 43 -4.11 2.62 -11.53
CA ALA A 43 -3.45 3.81 -11.02
C ALA A 43 -3.79 5.01 -11.92
N GLU A 44 -4.30 6.07 -11.33
CA GLU A 44 -4.75 7.27 -12.05
C GLU A 44 -4.09 8.51 -11.46
N LEU A 45 -3.44 9.31 -12.30
CA LEU A 45 -3.00 10.65 -11.96
C LEU A 45 -4.18 11.61 -12.16
N VAL A 46 -4.59 12.28 -11.08
CA VAL A 46 -5.81 13.07 -11.03
C VAL A 46 -5.49 14.50 -10.63
N SER A 47 -6.01 15.45 -11.41
CA SER A 47 -5.91 16.88 -11.15
C SER A 47 -6.52 17.26 -9.81
N THR A 48 -5.82 18.05 -9.00
CA THR A 48 -6.37 18.60 -7.75
C THR A 48 -7.32 19.77 -7.99
N LYS A 49 -7.37 20.31 -9.21
CA LYS A 49 -8.18 21.48 -9.56
C LYS A 49 -9.65 21.13 -9.77
N ASP A 50 -9.89 20.07 -10.52
CA ASP A 50 -11.20 19.68 -11.06
C ASP A 50 -11.48 18.17 -10.95
N GLY A 51 -10.50 17.37 -10.52
CA GLY A 51 -10.66 15.92 -10.40
C GLY A 51 -10.57 15.19 -11.74
N GLU A 52 -10.13 15.85 -12.82
CA GLU A 52 -9.92 15.21 -14.11
C GLU A 52 -8.78 14.19 -14.05
N VAL A 53 -8.96 13.05 -14.71
CA VAL A 53 -7.91 12.04 -14.88
C VAL A 53 -6.98 12.51 -15.99
N LEU A 54 -5.74 12.83 -15.60
CA LEU A 54 -4.70 13.36 -16.47
C LEU A 54 -3.94 12.25 -17.21
N GLU A 55 -3.79 11.11 -16.56
CA GLU A 55 -3.14 9.90 -17.08
C GLU A 55 -3.60 8.69 -16.27
N SER A 56 -3.73 7.52 -16.91
CA SER A 56 -4.15 6.29 -16.23
C SER A 56 -3.41 5.07 -16.76
N HIS A 57 -3.14 4.13 -15.86
CA HIS A 57 -2.46 2.88 -16.16
C HIS A 57 -3.10 1.72 -15.42
N LYS A 58 -3.23 0.58 -16.10
CA LYS A 58 -3.48 -0.70 -15.43
C LYS A 58 -2.15 -1.38 -15.15
N LEU A 59 -1.99 -1.86 -13.93
CA LEU A 59 -0.74 -2.40 -13.43
C LEU A 59 -0.98 -3.79 -12.84
N GLU A 60 -0.40 -4.79 -13.49
CA GLU A 60 -0.40 -6.18 -13.02
C GLU A 60 0.78 -6.44 -12.10
N ALA A 61 0.66 -7.47 -11.25
CA ALA A 61 1.70 -7.87 -10.30
C ALA A 61 3.01 -8.23 -11.02
N GLY A 62 4.13 -7.69 -10.52
CA GLY A 62 5.47 -7.90 -11.10
C GLY A 62 5.85 -6.93 -12.22
N ASN A 63 4.92 -6.08 -12.68
CA ASN A 63 5.15 -5.12 -13.75
C ASN A 63 5.41 -3.69 -13.23
N SER A 64 5.80 -2.81 -14.14
CA SER A 64 5.96 -1.38 -13.90
C SER A 64 5.25 -0.56 -14.98
N VAL A 65 4.76 0.63 -14.60
CA VAL A 65 4.19 1.63 -15.50
C VAL A 65 4.79 3.00 -15.19
N THR A 66 4.82 3.89 -16.17
CA THR A 66 5.42 5.21 -16.01
C THR A 66 4.41 6.29 -16.35
N PHE A 67 4.18 7.20 -15.40
CA PHE A 67 3.44 8.43 -15.60
C PHE A 67 4.35 9.49 -16.21
N SER A 68 4.04 9.90 -17.43
CA SER A 68 4.81 10.88 -18.22
C SER A 68 4.19 12.28 -18.24
N TYR A 69 2.94 12.42 -17.80
CA TYR A 69 2.24 13.70 -17.71
C TYR A 69 3.04 14.81 -17.02
N PRO A 70 3.83 14.57 -15.94
CA PRO A 70 4.63 15.64 -15.33
C PRO A 70 5.54 16.39 -16.32
N LYS A 71 6.05 15.72 -17.36
CA LYS A 71 6.91 16.34 -18.38
C LYS A 71 6.16 17.29 -19.32
N THR A 72 4.83 17.17 -19.40
CA THR A 72 3.98 18.11 -20.15
C THR A 72 3.86 19.47 -19.44
N ILE A 73 4.00 19.48 -18.10
CA ILE A 73 3.99 20.70 -17.28
C ILE A 73 5.35 21.41 -17.36
N ASN A 74 6.43 20.65 -17.26
CA ASN A 74 7.79 21.14 -17.42
C ASN A 74 8.67 20.01 -17.93
N ALA A 75 9.37 20.19 -19.05
CA ALA A 75 10.20 19.15 -19.66
C ALA A 75 11.32 18.63 -18.74
N LYS A 76 11.71 19.40 -17.71
CA LYS A 76 12.70 18.99 -16.70
C LYS A 76 12.11 18.13 -15.58
N ASN A 77 10.78 18.07 -15.43
CA ASN A 77 10.18 17.21 -14.42
C ASN A 77 10.58 15.75 -14.61
N SER A 78 10.76 15.02 -13.51
CA SER A 78 10.96 13.58 -13.58
C SER A 78 9.66 12.87 -14.00
N ASN A 79 9.74 11.72 -14.66
CA ASN A 79 8.59 10.83 -14.68
C ASN A 79 8.36 10.20 -13.30
N ILE A 80 7.19 9.61 -13.11
CA ILE A 80 6.88 8.81 -11.93
C ILE A 80 6.71 7.37 -12.40
N THR A 81 7.62 6.49 -11.98
CA THR A 81 7.51 5.05 -12.26
C THR A 81 6.87 4.36 -11.07
N LEU A 82 5.81 3.61 -11.33
CA LEU A 82 5.11 2.79 -10.38
C LEU A 82 5.40 1.32 -10.68
N THR A 83 5.98 0.62 -9.71
CA THR A 83 6.26 -0.82 -9.80
C THR A 83 5.37 -1.58 -8.83
N TYR A 84 4.72 -2.62 -9.30
CA TYR A 84 4.02 -3.57 -8.45
C TYR A 84 4.98 -4.69 -8.07
N ASP A 85 5.60 -4.52 -6.91
CA ASP A 85 6.57 -5.45 -6.36
C ASP A 85 5.87 -6.60 -5.61
N THR A 86 6.16 -7.82 -6.06
CA THR A 86 5.66 -9.07 -5.46
C THR A 86 6.62 -9.67 -4.44
N SER A 87 7.83 -9.12 -4.26
CA SER A 87 8.78 -9.60 -3.25
C SER A 87 8.29 -9.39 -1.81
N THR A 88 7.33 -8.47 -1.62
CA THR A 88 6.66 -8.23 -0.34
C THR A 88 5.38 -9.05 -0.17
N ALA A 89 5.05 -9.95 -1.11
CA ALA A 89 3.82 -10.71 -1.06
C ALA A 89 3.84 -11.77 0.07
N THR A 90 2.71 -11.92 0.73
CA THR A 90 2.44 -12.96 1.74
C THR A 90 1.08 -13.61 1.46
N ALA A 91 0.64 -14.57 2.27
CA ALA A 91 -0.68 -15.18 2.11
C ALA A 91 -1.83 -14.16 2.12
N ASP A 92 -1.65 -13.06 2.85
CA ASP A 92 -2.67 -12.05 3.08
C ASP A 92 -2.32 -10.70 2.41
N ILE A 93 -1.18 -10.61 1.72
CA ILE A 93 -0.71 -9.40 1.03
C ILE A 93 -0.30 -9.75 -0.40
N PRO A 94 -1.04 -9.27 -1.41
CA PRO A 94 -0.69 -9.47 -2.83
C PRO A 94 0.68 -8.89 -3.22
N GLY A 95 1.12 -7.81 -2.57
CA GLY A 95 2.41 -7.16 -2.81
C GLY A 95 2.36 -5.67 -2.45
N SER A 96 3.26 -4.88 -3.02
CA SER A 96 3.32 -3.43 -2.79
C SER A 96 3.58 -2.64 -4.06
N LEU A 97 3.03 -1.44 -4.09
CA LEU A 97 3.29 -0.40 -5.07
C LEU A 97 4.47 0.45 -4.60
N LYS A 98 5.53 0.49 -5.40
CA LYS A 98 6.72 1.30 -5.15
C LYS A 98 6.82 2.43 -6.16
N PHE A 99 7.12 3.63 -5.66
CA PHE A 99 7.17 4.85 -6.45
C PHE A 99 8.61 5.30 -6.62
N TYR A 100 9.04 5.41 -7.87
CA TYR A 100 10.37 5.81 -8.27
C TYR A 100 10.31 7.11 -9.06
N ASP A 101 11.31 7.97 -8.87
CA ASP A 101 11.61 9.03 -9.82
C ASP A 101 12.60 8.55 -10.89
N ASP A 102 12.93 9.40 -11.85
CA ASP A 102 13.90 9.10 -12.93
C ASP A 102 15.33 8.75 -12.43
N ARG A 103 15.59 8.81 -11.11
CA ARG A 103 16.87 8.51 -10.47
C ARG A 103 16.82 7.21 -9.65
N ASP A 104 15.78 6.40 -9.84
CA ASP A 104 15.55 5.13 -9.13
C ASP A 104 15.48 5.27 -7.60
N ALA A 105 15.12 6.45 -7.09
CA ALA A 105 14.90 6.64 -5.67
C ALA A 105 13.46 6.27 -5.29
N VAL A 106 13.30 5.23 -4.46
CA VAL A 106 11.98 4.92 -3.85
C VAL A 106 11.63 6.02 -2.86
N TYR A 107 10.55 6.73 -3.12
CA TYR A 107 10.08 7.79 -2.21
C TYR A 107 8.70 7.52 -1.59
N SER A 108 8.03 6.45 -2.01
CA SER A 108 6.81 5.95 -1.36
C SER A 108 6.66 4.45 -1.61
N THR A 109 6.05 3.75 -0.65
CA THR A 109 5.63 2.35 -0.75
C THR A 109 4.22 2.26 -0.19
N VAL A 110 3.30 1.69 -0.96
CA VAL A 110 1.90 1.45 -0.56
C VAL A 110 1.62 -0.03 -0.73
N VAL A 111 1.10 -0.71 0.30
CA VAL A 111 0.75 -2.13 0.15
C VAL A 111 -0.57 -2.25 -0.60
N VAL A 112 -0.64 -3.22 -1.51
CA VAL A 112 -1.87 -3.55 -2.21
C VAL A 112 -2.72 -4.40 -1.27
N PRO A 113 -3.96 -4.01 -0.92
CA PRO A 113 -4.79 -4.80 -0.02
C PRO A 113 -5.27 -6.08 -0.70
N ALA A 114 -5.48 -7.16 0.06
CA ALA A 114 -6.13 -8.37 -0.44
C ALA A 114 -7.64 -8.18 -0.59
N TYR A 115 -8.24 -8.84 -1.58
CA TYR A 115 -9.69 -9.02 -1.64
C TYR A 115 -10.17 -9.89 -0.46
N GLN A 116 -11.30 -9.52 0.13
CA GLN A 116 -11.91 -10.25 1.24
C GLN A 116 -13.41 -10.42 1.02
N VAL A 117 -13.96 -11.56 1.42
CA VAL A 117 -15.41 -11.80 1.36
C VAL A 117 -15.98 -11.77 2.77
N ASN A 118 -16.75 -10.73 3.06
CA ASN A 118 -17.50 -10.58 4.28
C ASN A 118 -18.79 -11.38 4.20
N THR A 119 -19.00 -12.33 5.11
CA THR A 119 -20.16 -13.21 5.07
C THR A 119 -21.03 -13.04 6.32
N THR A 120 -22.31 -12.72 6.14
CA THR A 120 -23.33 -12.84 7.19
C THR A 120 -24.16 -14.09 6.94
N ARG A 121 -24.20 -15.00 7.91
CA ARG A 121 -25.03 -16.21 7.87
C ARG A 121 -26.13 -16.12 8.91
N TYR A 122 -27.35 -16.45 8.52
CA TYR A 122 -28.47 -16.68 9.43
C TYR A 122 -28.59 -18.19 9.60
N VAL A 123 -28.28 -18.67 10.79
CA VAL A 123 -28.16 -20.09 11.10
C VAL A 123 -29.01 -20.39 12.33
N THR A 124 -29.77 -21.48 12.28
CA THR A 124 -30.50 -22.03 13.43
C THR A 124 -29.52 -22.64 14.44
N GLU A 125 -29.97 -22.92 15.66
CA GLU A 125 -29.13 -23.52 16.70
C GLU A 125 -28.63 -24.92 16.33
N ASP A 126 -29.37 -25.66 15.48
CA ASP A 126 -28.97 -26.98 14.96
C ASP A 126 -28.01 -26.90 13.76
N GLY A 127 -27.65 -25.70 13.29
CA GLY A 127 -26.70 -25.49 12.20
C GLY A 127 -27.33 -25.33 10.81
N THR A 128 -28.65 -25.41 10.68
CA THR A 128 -29.35 -25.15 9.40
C THR A 128 -29.18 -23.70 8.95
N VAL A 129 -28.73 -23.49 7.72
CA VAL A 129 -28.54 -22.15 7.14
C VAL A 129 -29.82 -21.68 6.49
N LEU A 130 -30.41 -20.61 7.02
CA LEU A 130 -31.62 -19.97 6.50
C LEU A 130 -31.30 -18.98 5.36
N ALA A 131 -30.19 -18.27 5.48
CA ALA A 131 -29.71 -17.37 4.44
C ALA A 131 -28.21 -17.08 4.61
N THR A 132 -27.54 -16.78 3.50
CA THR A 132 -26.15 -16.31 3.46
C THR A 132 -26.07 -15.08 2.58
N TYR A 133 -25.42 -14.03 3.08
CA TYR A 133 -25.13 -12.81 2.34
C TYR A 133 -23.63 -12.58 2.34
N SER A 134 -23.08 -12.37 1.16
CA SER A 134 -21.66 -12.13 0.95
C SER A 134 -21.46 -10.73 0.36
N LEU A 135 -20.49 -10.01 0.89
CA LEU A 135 -20.03 -8.72 0.39
C LEU A 135 -18.56 -8.82 0.06
N GLN A 136 -18.19 -8.60 -1.20
CA GLN A 136 -16.81 -8.45 -1.62
C GLN A 136 -16.29 -7.10 -1.12
N THR A 137 -15.21 -7.13 -0.35
CA THR A 137 -14.49 -5.97 0.16
C THR A 137 -13.00 -6.18 -0.08
N ILE A 138 -12.19 -5.29 0.49
CA ILE A 138 -10.73 -5.40 0.55
C ILE A 138 -10.30 -5.28 2.00
N ALA A 139 -9.12 -5.81 2.33
CA ALA A 139 -8.54 -5.73 3.68
C ALA A 139 -8.53 -4.29 4.20
N GLY A 140 -8.88 -4.13 5.48
CA GLY A 140 -8.89 -2.82 6.16
C GLY A 140 -10.10 -1.93 5.93
N GLN A 141 -11.06 -2.33 5.09
CA GLN A 141 -12.34 -1.64 5.03
C GLN A 141 -13.20 -1.99 6.24
N THR A 142 -13.77 -0.97 6.89
CA THR A 142 -14.78 -1.16 7.91
C THR A 142 -16.06 -1.71 7.28
N VAL A 143 -16.49 -2.89 7.71
CA VAL A 143 -17.71 -3.52 7.22
C VAL A 143 -18.78 -3.55 8.31
N THR A 144 -19.99 -3.16 7.94
CA THR A 144 -21.16 -3.29 8.81
C THR A 144 -21.90 -4.58 8.47
N SER A 145 -21.99 -5.50 9.44
CA SER A 145 -22.76 -6.74 9.27
C SER A 145 -24.23 -6.45 8.99
N SER A 146 -24.89 -7.36 8.27
CA SER A 146 -26.33 -7.25 8.06
C SER A 146 -27.07 -7.31 9.39
N LYS A 147 -28.12 -6.48 9.53
CA LYS A 147 -28.96 -6.44 10.74
C LYS A 147 -29.69 -7.77 10.93
N VAL A 148 -30.15 -8.03 12.15
CA VAL A 148 -31.07 -9.14 12.46
C VAL A 148 -32.27 -9.12 11.48
N ARG A 149 -32.64 -10.29 10.96
CA ARG A 149 -33.78 -10.49 10.08
C ARG A 149 -34.76 -11.48 10.71
N THR A 150 -36.04 -11.26 10.45
CA THR A 150 -37.09 -12.19 10.83
C THR A 150 -37.23 -13.28 9.76
N PHE A 151 -37.23 -14.54 10.19
CA PHE A 151 -37.57 -15.69 9.36
C PHE A 151 -38.80 -16.35 9.97
N THR A 152 -39.83 -16.62 9.16
CA THR A 152 -41.06 -17.24 9.65
C THR A 152 -40.76 -18.56 10.35
N GLY A 153 -41.23 -18.71 11.59
CA GLY A 153 -41.01 -19.91 12.41
C GLY A 153 -39.70 -19.94 13.20
N TYR A 154 -38.93 -18.85 13.21
CA TYR A 154 -37.67 -18.76 13.96
C TYR A 154 -37.59 -17.46 14.77
N ASP A 155 -37.13 -17.59 16.01
CA ASP A 155 -36.80 -16.45 16.88
C ASP A 155 -35.30 -16.16 16.85
N TYR A 156 -34.94 -14.89 16.95
CA TYR A 156 -33.55 -14.48 17.05
C TYR A 156 -32.99 -14.80 18.44
N VAL A 157 -31.84 -15.45 18.49
CA VAL A 157 -31.16 -15.81 19.74
C VAL A 157 -29.97 -14.89 20.01
N LYS A 158 -28.99 -14.87 19.09
CA LYS A 158 -27.74 -14.12 19.27
C LYS A 158 -27.07 -13.79 17.94
N THR A 159 -26.17 -12.81 18.00
CA THR A 159 -25.20 -12.52 16.93
C THR A 159 -23.83 -12.89 17.46
N THR A 160 -23.04 -13.55 16.63
CA THR A 160 -21.60 -13.76 16.88
C THR A 160 -20.84 -13.09 15.75
N GLN A 161 -19.73 -12.45 16.09
CA GLN A 161 -18.89 -11.76 15.12
C GLN A 161 -17.44 -12.21 15.32
N ASN A 162 -16.83 -12.64 14.23
CA ASN A 162 -15.38 -12.85 14.17
C ASN A 162 -14.77 -11.57 13.58
N ALA A 163 -13.70 -11.08 14.21
CA ALA A 163 -12.98 -9.93 13.68
C ALA A 163 -12.39 -10.26 12.31
N ILE A 164 -12.35 -9.26 11.43
CA ILE A 164 -11.69 -9.36 10.13
C ILE A 164 -10.40 -8.55 10.24
N GLN A 165 -9.32 -9.17 9.74
CA GLN A 165 -7.97 -8.65 9.69
C GLN A 165 -7.95 -7.22 9.11
N GLY A 166 -7.21 -6.31 9.76
CA GLY A 166 -7.00 -4.94 9.27
C GLY A 166 -6.36 -4.86 7.88
N ALA A 167 -6.13 -3.64 7.38
CA ALA A 167 -5.56 -3.39 6.04
C ALA A 167 -4.25 -4.16 5.80
N TYR A 168 -3.51 -4.34 6.91
CA TYR A 168 -2.28 -5.09 6.94
C TYR A 168 -2.36 -6.18 8.01
N PRO A 169 -2.05 -7.43 7.64
CA PRO A 169 -1.80 -8.50 8.60
C PRO A 169 -0.77 -8.11 9.65
N LYS A 170 -0.99 -8.56 10.89
CA LYS A 170 0.10 -8.61 11.88
C LYS A 170 1.29 -9.38 11.31
N GLY A 171 2.49 -8.81 11.45
CA GLY A 171 3.75 -9.32 10.91
C GLY A 171 4.13 -8.79 9.54
N THR A 172 3.28 -7.97 8.89
CA THR A 172 3.61 -7.34 7.60
C THR A 172 4.85 -6.47 7.72
N LEU A 173 5.83 -6.67 6.84
CA LEU A 173 7.03 -5.86 6.72
C LEU A 173 6.99 -5.00 5.44
N MET A 174 7.35 -3.73 5.56
CA MET A 174 7.43 -2.78 4.44
C MET A 174 8.70 -1.94 4.53
N LEU A 175 9.34 -1.67 3.38
CA LEU A 175 10.36 -0.63 3.31
C LEU A 175 9.70 0.74 3.48
N ALA A 176 9.97 1.40 4.60
CA ALA A 176 9.44 2.71 4.95
C ALA A 176 10.30 3.86 4.41
N GLY A 177 11.58 3.62 4.14
CA GLY A 177 12.46 4.60 3.52
C GLY A 177 13.92 4.20 3.51
N VAL A 178 14.70 4.91 2.70
CA VAL A 178 16.16 4.80 2.62
C VAL A 178 16.75 6.19 2.79
N GLY A 179 17.76 6.32 3.64
CA GLY A 179 18.52 7.56 3.79
C GLY A 179 19.86 7.50 3.09
N ALA A 180 20.21 8.63 2.47
CA ALA A 180 21.48 8.83 1.79
C ALA A 180 22.16 10.12 2.27
N ASP A 181 23.50 10.13 2.28
CA ASP A 181 24.27 11.30 2.65
C ASP A 181 24.15 12.41 1.58
N LYS A 182 24.78 13.56 1.83
CA LYS A 182 24.77 14.70 0.89
C LYS A 182 25.36 14.39 -0.49
N ASN A 183 26.12 13.29 -0.61
CA ASN A 183 26.75 12.84 -1.84
C ASN A 183 25.95 11.70 -2.52
N GLY A 184 24.81 11.28 -1.94
CA GLY A 184 23.97 10.20 -2.45
C GLY A 184 24.36 8.81 -1.97
N ASN A 185 25.33 8.66 -1.06
CA ASN A 185 25.70 7.36 -0.51
C ASN A 185 24.65 6.92 0.51
N LYS A 186 23.95 5.82 0.20
CA LYS A 186 22.94 5.24 1.10
C LYS A 186 23.61 4.70 2.36
N TYR A 187 23.07 5.03 3.54
CA TYR A 187 23.66 4.64 4.83
C TYR A 187 22.67 4.04 5.84
N TYR A 188 21.36 4.23 5.67
CA TYR A 188 20.35 3.53 6.47
C TYR A 188 19.11 3.18 5.67
N LYS A 189 18.36 2.17 6.13
CA LYS A 189 17.00 1.87 5.69
C LYS A 189 16.07 1.75 6.89
N ALA A 190 14.80 2.07 6.70
CA ALA A 190 13.77 1.92 7.73
C ALA A 190 12.75 0.87 7.29
N ILE A 191 12.44 -0.08 8.15
CA ILE A 191 11.40 -1.10 7.92
C ILE A 191 10.24 -0.82 8.87
N ARG A 192 9.03 -0.75 8.32
CA ARG A 192 7.78 -0.73 9.09
C ARG A 192 7.27 -2.15 9.26
N GLU A 193 6.95 -2.53 10.49
CA GLU A 193 6.32 -3.79 10.86
C GLU A 193 4.92 -3.49 11.42
N VAL A 194 3.89 -4.18 10.93
CA VAL A 194 2.54 -4.11 11.49
C VAL A 194 2.47 -5.07 12.67
N VAL A 195 2.24 -4.54 13.87
CA VAL A 195 2.32 -5.33 15.12
C VAL A 195 0.94 -5.75 15.63
N GLU A 196 -0.10 -4.99 15.30
CA GLU A 196 -1.52 -5.27 15.55
C GLU A 196 -2.37 -4.55 14.49
N ASP A 197 -3.69 -4.79 14.49
CA ASP A 197 -4.62 -4.07 13.61
C ASP A 197 -4.44 -2.55 13.75
N ASN A 198 -4.13 -1.89 12.63
CA ASN A 198 -3.84 -0.46 12.54
C ASN A 198 -2.69 0.04 13.45
N GLN A 199 -1.83 -0.83 13.95
CA GLN A 199 -0.65 -0.44 14.72
C GLN A 199 0.62 -0.89 14.01
N SER A 200 1.59 0.02 13.89
CA SER A 200 2.89 -0.33 13.33
C SER A 200 4.04 0.26 14.13
N VAL A 201 5.18 -0.42 14.05
CA VAL A 201 6.47 0.01 14.59
C VAL A 201 7.43 0.19 13.43
N MET A 202 8.35 1.12 13.56
CA MET A 202 9.40 1.33 12.57
C MET A 202 10.76 0.99 13.19
N THR A 203 11.55 0.19 12.50
CA THR A 203 12.94 -0.11 12.88
C THR A 203 13.88 0.54 11.89
N LEU A 204 14.81 1.37 12.37
CA LEU A 204 15.90 1.94 11.59
C LEU A 204 17.10 0.99 11.61
N TYR A 205 17.63 0.70 10.43
CA TYR A 205 18.75 -0.19 10.17
C TYR A 205 19.88 0.60 9.52
N LEU A 206 21.07 0.62 10.13
CA LEU A 206 22.26 1.26 9.58
C LEU A 206 23.06 0.24 8.77
N LEU A 207 23.63 0.64 7.64
CA LEU A 207 24.58 -0.21 6.92
C LEU A 207 25.76 -0.55 7.83
N ASP A 208 26.06 -1.84 7.98
CA ASP A 208 27.28 -2.27 8.68
C ASP A 208 28.51 -1.83 7.85
N PRO A 209 29.38 -0.95 8.38
CA PRO A 209 30.55 -0.46 7.66
C PRO A 209 31.57 -1.57 7.34
N THR A 210 31.45 -2.74 7.97
CA THR A 210 32.32 -3.89 7.75
C THR A 210 31.74 -4.92 6.77
N TYR A 211 30.46 -4.79 6.40
CA TYR A 211 29.81 -5.72 5.47
C TYR A 211 30.21 -5.42 4.02
N THR A 212 30.80 -6.41 3.36
CA THR A 212 31.30 -6.29 1.98
C THR A 212 30.41 -6.92 0.92
N GLY A 213 29.31 -7.54 1.34
CA GLY A 213 28.34 -8.16 0.43
C GLY A 213 27.41 -7.14 -0.23
N THR A 214 26.63 -7.60 -1.21
CA THR A 214 25.53 -6.81 -1.75
C THR A 214 24.42 -6.71 -0.71
N VAL A 215 23.86 -5.50 -0.54
CA VAL A 215 22.74 -5.24 0.36
C VAL A 215 21.48 -4.90 -0.42
N ASP A 216 20.32 -5.25 0.14
CA ASP A 216 19.02 -4.91 -0.44
C ASP A 216 18.57 -3.52 0.02
N TRP A 217 18.60 -2.55 -0.89
CA TRP A 217 18.08 -1.20 -0.65
C TRP A 217 16.61 -1.02 -1.00
N THR A 218 15.99 -2.02 -1.60
CA THR A 218 14.68 -1.88 -2.23
C THR A 218 13.60 -2.69 -1.53
N GLY A 219 13.90 -3.87 -1.03
CA GLY A 219 12.97 -4.73 -0.29
C GLY A 219 13.17 -4.65 1.22
N THR A 220 12.75 -5.71 1.90
CA THR A 220 12.74 -5.79 3.37
C THR A 220 13.91 -6.59 3.95
N ASP A 221 14.80 -7.13 3.11
CA ASP A 221 15.98 -7.87 3.58
C ASP A 221 16.93 -6.90 4.31
N THR A 222 17.39 -7.31 5.49
CA THR A 222 18.26 -6.54 6.37
C THR A 222 19.66 -7.13 6.47
N THR A 223 20.00 -8.10 5.61
CA THR A 223 21.35 -8.62 5.49
C THR A 223 22.36 -7.50 5.22
N GLY A 224 23.41 -7.42 6.04
CA GLY A 224 24.40 -6.35 5.99
C GLY A 224 24.03 -5.07 6.72
N PHE A 225 22.91 -5.06 7.47
CA PHE A 225 22.50 -3.93 8.29
C PHE A 225 22.42 -4.25 9.79
N ILE A 226 22.66 -3.23 10.61
CA ILE A 226 22.59 -3.26 12.07
C ILE A 226 21.31 -2.53 12.53
N PRO A 227 20.42 -3.16 13.32
CA PRO A 227 19.27 -2.46 13.89
C PRO A 227 19.73 -1.42 14.93
N LEU A 228 19.29 -0.17 14.77
CA LEU A 228 19.63 0.92 15.69
C LEU A 228 18.50 1.25 16.66
N LEU A 229 17.31 1.50 16.13
CA LEU A 229 16.17 2.06 16.87
C LEU A 229 14.88 1.41 16.41
N LYS A 230 14.01 1.05 17.34
CA LYS A 230 12.64 0.61 17.08
C LYS A 230 11.68 1.59 17.77
N THR A 231 10.72 2.14 17.04
CA THR A 231 9.72 3.06 17.59
C THR A 231 8.71 2.31 18.46
N SER A 232 8.02 3.04 19.33
CA SER A 232 6.77 2.56 19.92
C SER A 232 5.69 2.35 18.85
N PRO A 233 4.68 1.50 19.09
CA PRO A 233 3.55 1.36 18.18
C PRO A 233 2.85 2.70 17.96
N THR A 234 2.65 3.08 16.70
CA THR A 234 1.82 4.22 16.31
C THR A 234 0.52 3.71 15.72
N VAL A 235 -0.60 4.32 16.14
CA VAL A 235 -1.94 4.18 15.55
C VAL A 235 -2.08 5.11 14.35
#